data_AF-A0A931G0M5-F1
#
_entry.id   AF-A0A931G0M5-F1
#
_cell.length_a   1.000
_cell.length_b   1.000
_cell.length_c   1.000
_cell.angle_alpha   90.00
_cell.angle_beta   90.00
_cell.angle_gamma   90.00
#
_symmetry.space_group_name_H-M   'P 1'
#
loop_
_entity.id
_entity.type
_entity.pdbx_description
1 polymer ?
#
loop_
_entity_poly.entity_id
_entity_poly.type
_entity_poly.pdbx_seq_one_letter_code
_entity_poly.pdbx_strand_id
1 'polypeptide(L)' 'MPKAQPLAVPAISRKVLATATGVTGLLLLLAYLVAFDQGAVSQSGMLLHELMHDGRHLLGVPCH' A
#
# COMPACT_ATOMS: atom_id res chain seq x y z
N MET A 1 -47.88 -1.76 30.27
CA MET A 1 -46.43 -2.09 30.38
C MET A 1 -45.77 -1.73 29.06
N PRO A 2 -44.63 -0.99 29.03
CA PRO A 2 -43.93 -0.71 27.79
C PRO A 2 -43.35 -2.01 27.22
N LYS A 3 -43.57 -2.26 25.94
CA LYS A 3 -43.11 -3.45 25.24
C LYS A 3 -41.63 -3.27 24.91
N ALA A 4 -40.76 -4.12 25.44
CA ALA A 4 -39.34 -4.10 25.10
C ALA A 4 -39.19 -4.33 23.59
N GLN A 5 -38.64 -3.35 22.87
CA GLN A 5 -38.32 -3.49 21.46
C GLN A 5 -37.01 -4.26 21.33
N PRO A 6 -36.96 -5.32 20.52
CA PRO A 6 -35.72 -6.04 20.29
C PRO A 6 -34.71 -5.12 19.61
N LEU A 7 -33.50 -5.06 20.17
CA LEU A 7 -32.36 -4.40 19.56
C LEU A 7 -32.09 -5.11 18.22
N ALA A 8 -32.31 -4.43 17.10
CA ALA A 8 -32.01 -4.98 15.78
C ALA A 8 -30.49 -5.07 15.65
N VAL A 9 -29.95 -6.28 15.79
CA VAL A 9 -28.54 -6.53 15.46
C VAL A 9 -28.42 -6.48 13.94
N PRO A 10 -27.65 -5.55 13.36
CA PRO A 10 -27.52 -5.47 11.92
C PRO A 10 -26.84 -6.74 11.42
N ALA A 11 -27.58 -7.55 10.66
CA ALA A 11 -27.02 -8.70 9.99
C ALA A 11 -26.11 -8.20 8.86
N ILE A 12 -24.79 -8.37 9.00
CA ILE A 12 -23.84 -8.07 7.93
C ILE A 12 -24.11 -9.03 6.77
N SER A 13 -24.57 -8.50 5.64
CA SER A 13 -24.81 -9.34 4.47
C SER A 13 -23.49 -9.86 3.89
N ARG A 14 -23.52 -11.07 3.30
CA ARG A 14 -22.36 -11.64 2.60
C ARG A 14 -21.81 -10.70 1.52
N LYS A 15 -22.68 -9.92 0.87
CA LYS A 15 -22.31 -8.93 -0.14
C LYS A 15 -21.50 -7.78 0.45
N VAL A 16 -21.91 -7.28 1.63
CA VAL A 16 -21.18 -6.23 2.36
C VAL A 16 -19.82 -6.77 2.82
N LEU A 17 -19.76 -8.00 3.34
CA LEU A 17 -18.49 -8.60 3.74
C LEU A 17 -17.55 -8.77 2.55
N ALA A 18 -18.04 -9.32 1.43
CA ALA A 18 -17.22 -9.52 0.23
C ALA A 18 -16.68 -8.20 -0.34
N THR A 19 -17.53 -7.16 -0.40
CA THR A 19 -17.12 -5.83 -0.89
C THR A 19 -16.12 -5.17 0.06
N ALA A 20 -16.36 -5.22 1.38
CA ALA A 20 -15.44 -4.66 2.37
C ALA A 20 -14.07 -5.33 2.32
N THR A 21 -14.02 -6.66 2.23
CA THR A 21 -12.76 -7.41 2.11
C THR A 21 -12.04 -7.07 0.80
N GLY A 22 -12.77 -6.99 -0.32
CA GLY A 22 -12.20 -6.63 -1.62
C GLY A 22 -11.61 -5.22 -1.63
N VAL A 23 -12.35 -4.23 -1.10
CA VAL A 23 -11.87 -2.83 -0.99
C VAL A 23 -10.66 -2.74 -0.07
N THR A 24 -10.70 -3.41 1.08
CA THR A 24 -9.58 -3.42 2.02
C THR A 24 -8.33 -4.03 1.39
N GLY A 25 -8.47 -5.16 0.70
CA GLY A 25 -7.36 -5.80 -0.02
C GLY A 25 -6.79 -4.89 -1.11
N LEU A 26 -7.64 -4.20 -1.86
CA LEU A 26 -7.20 -3.24 -2.87
C LEU A 26 -6.43 -2.06 -2.25
N LEU A 27 -6.94 -1.50 -1.15
CA LEU A 27 -6.26 -0.40 -0.46
C LEU A 27 -4.90 -0.83 0.09
N LEU A 28 -4.81 -2.03 0.66
CA LEU A 28 -3.52 -2.58 1.13
C LEU A 28 -2.54 -2.81 -0.02
N LEU A 29 -3.02 -3.30 -1.17
CA LEU A 29 -2.21 -3.45 -2.37
C LEU A 29 -1.67 -2.10 -2.85
N LEU A 30 -2.53 -1.09 -2.94
CA LEU A 30 -2.12 0.26 -3.33
C LEU A 30 -1.11 0.85 -2.35
N ALA A 31 -1.35 0.70 -1.04
CA ALA A 31 -0.43 1.16 -0.01
C ALA A 31 0.93 0.45 -0.11
N TYR A 32 0.93 -0.87 -0.37
CA TYR A 32 2.16 -1.63 -0.62
C TYR A 32 2.92 -1.10 -1.83
N LEU A 33 2.24 -0.85 -2.96
CA LEU A 33 2.89 -0.34 -4.17
C LEU A 33 3.51 1.05 -3.93
N VAL A 34 2.80 1.95 -3.25
CA VAL A 34 3.34 3.27 -2.89
C VAL A 34 4.53 3.13 -1.95
N ALA A 35 4.44 2.29 -0.91
CA ALA A 35 5.54 2.07 0.02
C ALA A 35 6.75 1.41 -0.66
N PHE A 36 6.52 0.57 -1.67
CA PHE A 36 7.57 -0.04 -2.48
C PHE A 36 8.29 1.01 -3.34
N ASP A 37 7.54 1.83 -4.07
CA ASP A 37 8.07 2.86 -4.98
C ASP A 37 8.84 3.95 -4.21
N GLN A 38 8.33 4.34 -3.05
CA GLN A 38 8.95 5.35 -2.19
C GLN A 38 10.14 4.83 -1.36
N GLY A 39 10.56 3.59 -1.59
CA GLY A 39 11.72 3.00 -0.90
C GLY A 39 11.48 2.51 0.52
N ALA A 40 10.27 2.67 1.08
CA ALA A 40 9.97 2.22 2.44
C ALA A 40 9.98 0.69 2.58
N VAL A 41 9.64 -0.03 1.50
CA VAL A 41 9.71 -1.51 1.45
C VAL A 41 10.90 -2.01 0.62
N SER A 42 11.26 -1.32 -0.47
CA SER A 42 12.34 -1.75 -1.36
C SER A 42 13.32 -0.62 -1.67
N GLN A 43 14.55 -0.75 -1.20
CA GLN A 43 15.61 0.25 -1.43
C GLN A 43 16.40 0.01 -2.72
N SER A 44 15.93 -0.87 -3.61
CA SER A 44 16.61 -1.18 -4.87
C SER A 44 16.78 0.04 -5.77
N GLY A 45 15.81 0.95 -5.81
CA GLY A 45 15.89 2.18 -6.59
C GLY A 45 16.99 3.12 -6.08
N MET A 46 17.07 3.34 -4.77
CA MET A 46 18.11 4.17 -4.15
C MET A 46 19.50 3.54 -4.33
N LEU A 47 19.62 2.23 -4.09
CA LEU A 47 20.87 1.51 -4.30
C LEU A 47 21.36 1.65 -5.75
N LEU A 48 20.45 1.48 -6.72
CA LEU A 48 20.80 1.61 -8.13
C LEU A 48 21.14 3.06 -8.51
N HIS A 49 20.44 4.04 -7.92
CA HIS A 49 20.73 5.46 -8.10
C HIS A 49 22.15 5.79 -7.64
N GLU A 50 22.52 5.38 -6.43
CA GLU A 50 23.87 5.58 -5.87
C GLU A 50 24.92 4.83 -6.67
N LEU A 51 24.67 3.58 -7.04
CA LEU A 51 25.59 2.79 -7.88
C LEU A 51 25.86 3.47 -9.22
N MET A 52 24.82 4.00 -9.88
CA MET A 52 24.96 4.72 -11.15
C MET A 52 25.67 6.07 -10.96
N HIS A 53 25.35 6.77 -9.87
CA HIS A 53 26.00 8.01 -9.50
C HIS A 53 27.51 7.81 -9.30
N ASP A 54 27.89 6.82 -8.48
CA ASP A 54 29.28 6.47 -8.19
C ASP A 54 30.02 5.90 -9.40
N GLY A 55 29.34 5.08 -10.21
CA GLY A 55 29.89 4.57 -11.46
C GLY A 55 30.29 5.69 -12.41
N ARG A 56 29.47 6.75 -12.49
CA ARG A 56 29.80 7.94 -13.29
C ARG A 56 31.06 8.65 -12.76
N HIS A 57 31.20 8.77 -11.44
CA HIS A 57 32.41 9.32 -10.81
C HIS A 57 33.65 8.46 -11.08
N LEU A 58 33.55 7.14 -10.95
CA LEU A 58 34.66 6.21 -11.18
C LEU A 58 35.13 6.21 -12.63
N LEU A 59 34.21 6.37 -13.59
CA LEU A 59 34.52 6.37 -15.01
C LEU A 59 34.87 7.77 -15.55
N GLY A 60 34.86 8.81 -14.71
CA GLY A 60 35.14 10.19 -15.12
C GLY A 60 34.15 10.75 -16.14
N VAL A 61 32.94 10.18 -16.21
CA VAL A 61 31.91 10.57 -17.17
C VAL A 61 31.22 11.86 -16.67
N PRO A 62 31.06 12.91 -17.49
CA PRO A 62 30.47 14.17 -17.03
C PRO A 62 28.99 14.05 -16.66
N CYS A 63 28.56 14.83 -15.67
CA CYS A 63 27.20 14.82 -15.11
C CYS A 63 26.24 15.83 -15.77
N HIS A 64 26.73 16.71 -16.63
CA HIS A 64 26.00 17.86 -17.21
C HIS A 64 26.27 17.96 -18.71
#